data_AF-A0AA47N338-F1
#
_entry.id   AF-A0AA47N338-F1
#
_cell.length_a   1.000
_cell.length_b   1.000
_cell.length_c   1.000
_cell.angle_alpha   90.00
_cell.angle_beta   90.00
_cell.angle_gamma   90.00
#
_symmetry.space_group_name_H-M   'P 1'
#
loop_
_entity.id
_entity.type
_entity.pdbx_description
1 polymer ?
#
loop_
_entity_poly.entity_id
_entity_poly.type
_entity_poly.pdbx_seq_one_letter_code
_entity_poly.pdbx_strand_id
1 'polypeptide(L)'
;MNLHESLLQSSSITSLPTLLDPRFKTIGFFSQSKADEAVRRLTYVCANGIRETSHHPQSSPVASTSISNNVAERPGNKLWSHLDATVMASRTKHNVTANATVDVQRYLSEPNIGRTDDPLLYWERQKCIYPNLYKLAIVYLCTPASSVPCESVLQSRRSNFQEESSQSKHSRTNIVLK
;
A
#
# COMPACT_ATOMS: atom_id res chain seq x y z
N MET A 1 -0.36 17.22 4.72
CA MET A 1 1.03 16.80 4.98
C MET A 1 1.10 15.28 4.83
N ASN A 2 1.65 14.86 3.68
CA ASN A 2 2.30 13.60 3.33
C ASN A 2 1.81 12.28 3.96
N LEU A 3 0.75 11.69 3.39
CA LEU A 3 0.44 10.26 3.54
C LEU A 3 1.42 9.34 2.80
N HIS A 4 2.28 9.90 1.93
CA HIS A 4 3.34 9.15 1.25
C HIS A 4 4.54 8.86 2.15
N GLU A 5 4.86 9.74 3.10
CA GLU A 5 6.08 9.59 3.92
C GLU A 5 5.91 8.61 5.10
N SER A 6 4.69 8.26 5.49
CA SER A 6 4.44 7.25 6.52
C SER A 6 4.69 5.81 6.05
N LEU A 7 4.86 5.58 4.73
CA LEU A 7 5.31 4.30 4.19
C LEU A 7 6.75 3.96 4.61
N LEU A 8 7.54 4.96 5.02
CA LEU A 8 8.95 4.79 5.41
C LEU A 8 9.17 4.51 6.90
N GLN A 9 8.15 4.57 7.76
CA GLN A 9 8.30 4.21 9.17
C GLN A 9 8.38 2.67 9.35
N SER A 10 9.55 2.14 8.98
CA SER A 10 10.27 1.00 9.56
C SER A 10 9.40 -0.16 10.09
N SER A 11 8.55 -0.71 9.23
CA SER A 11 8.15 -2.11 9.30
C SER A 11 8.54 -2.69 7.96
N SER A 12 9.55 -3.57 7.94
CA SER A 12 10.26 -4.07 6.75
C SER A 12 9.48 -3.86 5.45
N ILE A 13 9.96 -3.01 4.54
CA ILE A 13 9.34 -2.72 3.23
C ILE A 13 9.02 -4.01 2.45
N THR A 14 9.70 -5.10 2.78
CA THR A 14 9.52 -6.44 2.23
C THR A 14 8.40 -7.26 2.86
N SER A 15 7.87 -6.89 4.03
CA SER A 15 6.91 -7.69 4.80
C SER A 15 5.57 -7.88 4.09
N LEU A 16 4.93 -6.79 3.65
CA LEU A 16 3.68 -6.85 2.90
C LEU A 16 3.81 -7.54 1.54
N PRO A 17 4.80 -7.24 0.68
CA PRO A 17 4.96 -7.98 -0.57
C PRO A 17 5.29 -9.46 -0.35
N THR A 18 6.08 -9.82 0.68
CA THR A 18 6.34 -11.23 1.01
C THR A 18 5.06 -11.96 1.44
N LEU A 19 4.22 -11.31 2.25
CA LEU A 19 2.96 -11.90 2.72
C LEU A 19 1.91 -12.00 1.59
N LEU A 20 1.87 -11.01 0.69
CA LEU A 20 0.99 -10.97 -0.48
C LEU A 20 1.49 -11.84 -1.64
N ASP A 21 2.72 -12.35 -1.60
CA ASP A 21 3.19 -13.32 -2.56
C ASP A 21 2.64 -14.72 -2.19
N PRO A 22 1.74 -15.29 -3.02
CA PRO A 22 1.11 -16.59 -2.76
C PRO A 22 2.10 -17.75 -2.70
N ARG A 23 3.35 -17.56 -3.13
CA ARG A 23 4.43 -18.56 -3.01
C ARG A 23 5.03 -18.59 -1.61
N PHE A 24 5.07 -17.45 -0.91
CA PHE A 24 5.73 -17.32 0.38
C PHE A 24 4.74 -17.28 1.55
N LYS A 25 3.78 -16.35 1.54
CA LYS A 25 2.86 -16.09 2.66
C LYS A 25 3.62 -15.99 4.00
N THR A 26 3.11 -16.63 5.06
CA THR A 26 3.76 -16.66 6.39
C THR A 26 5.06 -17.50 6.40
N ILE A 27 5.23 -18.44 5.47
CA ILE A 27 6.42 -19.31 5.37
C ILE A 27 7.66 -18.49 4.96
N GLY A 28 7.47 -17.34 4.30
CA GLY A 28 8.56 -16.42 3.95
C GLY A 28 9.20 -15.71 5.14
N PHE A 29 8.67 -15.86 6.36
CA PHE A 29 9.19 -15.18 7.54
C PHE A 29 9.99 -16.12 8.44
N PHE A 30 11.18 -15.68 8.83
CA PHE A 30 12.05 -16.40 9.77
C PHE A 30 11.59 -16.30 11.23
N SER A 31 10.59 -15.46 11.52
CA SER A 31 10.06 -15.25 12.87
C SER A 31 8.54 -15.13 12.82
N GLN A 32 7.87 -15.96 13.63
CA GLN A 32 6.41 -15.94 13.73
C GLN A 32 5.88 -14.57 14.18
N SER A 33 6.56 -13.91 15.12
CA SER A 33 6.19 -12.55 15.56
C SER A 33 6.22 -11.53 14.42
N LYS A 34 7.17 -11.66 13.48
CA LYS A 34 7.25 -10.80 12.29
C LYS A 34 6.15 -11.13 11.28
N ALA A 35 5.80 -12.40 11.12
CA ALA A 35 4.67 -12.83 10.30
C ALA A 35 3.36 -12.26 10.86
N ASP A 36 3.11 -12.41 12.17
CA ASP A 36 1.90 -11.90 12.82
C ASP A 36 1.79 -10.37 12.74
N GLU A 37 2.92 -9.67 12.86
CA GLU A 37 2.99 -8.22 12.63
C GLU A 37 2.61 -7.84 11.20
N ALA A 38 3.15 -8.57 10.22
CA ALA A 38 2.83 -8.36 8.81
C ALA A 38 1.35 -8.63 8.52
N VAL A 39 0.76 -9.66 9.14
CA VAL A 39 -0.67 -9.99 9.03
C VAL A 39 -1.54 -8.88 9.63
N ARG A 40 -1.20 -8.38 10.81
CA ARG A 40 -1.90 -7.26 11.44
C ARG A 40 -1.83 -6.00 10.58
N ARG A 41 -0.65 -5.70 10.01
CA ARG A 41 -0.45 -4.58 9.09
C ARG A 41 -1.25 -4.75 7.80
N LEU A 42 -1.23 -5.93 7.18
CA LEU A 42 -2.00 -6.22 5.97
C LEU A 42 -3.50 -6.06 6.21
N THR A 43 -4.00 -6.56 7.34
CA THR A 43 -5.41 -6.44 7.74
C THR A 43 -5.82 -4.98 7.90
N TYR A 44 -4.97 -4.17 8.55
CA TYR A 44 -5.21 -2.74 8.70
C TYR A 44 -5.25 -2.02 7.34
N VAL A 45 -4.30 -2.30 6.45
CA VAL A 45 -4.25 -1.70 5.11
C VAL A 45 -5.46 -2.13 4.27
N CYS A 46 -5.85 -3.42 4.33
CA CYS A 46 -7.02 -3.94 3.64
C CYS A 46 -8.32 -3.28 4.12
N ALA A 47 -8.49 -3.16 5.44
CA ALA A 47 -9.65 -2.47 6.04
C ALA A 47 -9.72 -1.00 5.62
N ASN A 48 -8.58 -0.31 5.46
CA ASN A 48 -8.54 1.08 5.01
C ASN A 48 -8.75 1.24 3.49
N GLY A 49 -8.25 0.33 2.66
CA GLY A 49 -8.49 0.35 1.22
C GLY A 49 -9.97 0.13 0.85
N ILE A 50 -10.70 -0.64 1.67
CA ILE A 50 -12.17 -0.77 1.55
C ILE A 50 -12.85 0.59 1.73
N ARG A 51 -12.38 1.40 2.68
CA ARG A 51 -12.96 2.71 3.01
C ARG A 51 -12.80 3.73 1.88
N GLU A 52 -11.65 3.73 1.20
CA GLU A 52 -11.43 4.63 0.05
C GLU A 52 -12.31 4.28 -1.15
N THR A 53 -12.59 2.99 -1.36
CA THR A 53 -13.44 2.54 -2.48
C THR A 53 -14.93 2.86 -2.25
N SER A 54 -15.39 2.90 -1.00
CA SER A 54 -16.79 3.23 -0.65
C SER A 54 -17.14 4.72 -0.79
N HIS A 55 -16.17 5.61 -1.00
CA HIS A 55 -16.40 7.06 -1.12
C HIS A 55 -16.47 7.58 -2.56
N HIS A 56 -16.57 6.73 -3.59
CA HIS A 56 -16.84 7.19 -4.95
C HIS A 56 -18.32 7.58 -5.10
N PRO A 57 -18.68 8.87 -5.26
CA PRO A 57 -20.07 9.26 -5.46
C PRO A 57 -20.48 8.92 -6.89
N GLN A 58 -21.22 7.84 -7.09
CA GLN A 58 -22.00 7.69 -8.30
C GLN A 58 -23.14 8.72 -8.28
N SER A 59 -22.94 9.83 -9.00
CA SER A 59 -24.00 10.75 -9.36
C SER A 59 -24.97 10.08 -10.34
N SER A 60 -26.25 10.02 -9.99
CA SER A 60 -27.33 10.47 -10.87
C SER A 60 -28.60 10.80 -10.08
N PRO A 61 -29.34 11.86 -10.43
CA PRO A 61 -30.46 12.39 -9.65
C PRO A 61 -31.81 11.88 -10.17
N VAL A 62 -32.72 11.49 -9.29
CA VAL A 62 -34.17 11.61 -9.51
C VAL A 62 -34.86 11.98 -8.20
N ALA A 63 -35.60 13.08 -8.27
CA ALA A 63 -36.45 13.63 -7.24
C ALA A 63 -37.61 12.69 -6.88
N SER A 64 -37.99 12.68 -5.59
CA SER A 64 -39.37 12.64 -5.11
C SER A 64 -39.32 13.00 -3.61
N THR A 65 -39.61 14.25 -3.28
CA THR A 65 -40.92 14.74 -2.81
C THR A 65 -41.11 14.51 -1.31
N SER A 66 -41.10 15.65 -0.63
CA SER A 66 -41.45 15.95 0.75
C SER A 66 -42.55 15.08 1.38
N ILE A 67 -42.33 14.68 2.64
CA ILE A 67 -43.37 14.77 3.67
C ILE A 67 -42.82 15.56 4.84
N SER A 68 -43.36 16.77 4.96
CA SER A 68 -43.32 17.63 6.14
C SER A 68 -43.85 16.86 7.34
N ASN A 69 -43.11 16.88 8.45
CA ASN A 69 -43.71 16.80 9.77
C ASN A 69 -42.90 17.68 10.73
N ASN A 70 -43.52 18.81 11.06
CA ASN A 70 -43.12 19.72 12.12
C ASN A 70 -43.02 18.96 13.45
N VAL A 71 -41.81 18.66 13.89
CA VAL A 71 -41.53 18.35 15.30
C VAL A 71 -40.53 19.38 15.77
N ALA A 72 -40.97 20.25 16.69
CA ALA A 72 -40.17 21.26 17.34
C ALA A 72 -38.79 20.68 17.70
N GLU A 73 -37.73 21.34 17.22
CA GLU A 73 -36.35 20.91 17.42
C GLU A 73 -35.99 20.98 18.91
N ARG A 74 -36.29 19.90 19.63
CA ARG A 74 -35.84 19.71 21.01
C ARG A 74 -34.33 19.46 20.95
N PRO A 75 -33.49 20.19 21.71
CA PRO A 75 -32.04 20.06 21.65
C PRO A 75 -31.53 18.63 21.91
N GLY A 76 -32.33 17.79 22.58
CA GLY A 76 -32.05 16.36 22.73
C GLY A 76 -31.98 15.60 21.40
N ASN A 77 -32.82 15.94 20.42
CA ASN A 77 -32.96 15.20 19.17
C ASN A 77 -31.68 15.28 18.31
N LYS A 78 -30.99 16.43 18.35
CA LYS A 78 -29.71 16.66 17.64
C LYS A 78 -28.53 15.94 18.30
N LEU A 79 -28.54 15.82 19.64
CA LEU A 79 -27.53 15.05 20.37
C LEU A 79 -27.70 13.54 20.11
N TRP A 80 -28.94 13.04 20.16
CA TRP A 80 -29.24 11.65 19.85
C TRP A 80 -28.92 11.30 18.39
N SER A 81 -29.24 12.17 17.42
CA SER A 81 -28.90 11.92 16.02
C SER A 81 -27.39 11.90 15.76
N HIS A 82 -26.61 12.76 16.44
CA HIS A 82 -25.15 12.73 16.37
C HIS A 82 -24.57 11.46 17.01
N LEU A 83 -25.12 11.03 18.13
CA LEU A 83 -24.74 9.77 18.77
C LEU A 83 -25.05 8.58 17.88
N ASP A 84 -26.26 8.51 17.32
CA ASP A 84 -26.68 7.45 16.39
C ASP A 84 -25.79 7.41 15.15
N ALA A 85 -25.48 8.58 14.56
CA ALA A 85 -24.53 8.67 13.45
C ALA A 85 -23.13 8.16 13.85
N THR A 86 -22.66 8.47 15.06
CA THR A 86 -21.37 8.00 15.58
C THR A 86 -21.37 6.49 15.81
N VAL A 87 -22.45 5.95 16.37
CA VAL A 87 -22.63 4.50 16.60
C VAL A 87 -22.68 3.75 15.27
N MET A 88 -23.46 4.25 14.30
CA MET A 88 -23.52 3.67 12.95
C MET A 88 -22.16 3.72 12.25
N ALA A 89 -21.45 4.85 12.32
CA ALA A 89 -20.09 4.95 11.78
C ALA A 89 -19.12 3.97 12.46
N SER A 90 -19.23 3.79 13.78
CA SER A 90 -18.42 2.81 14.54
C SER A 90 -18.72 1.37 14.13
N ARG A 91 -20.00 1.01 14.00
CA ARG A 91 -20.45 -0.32 13.54
C ARG A 91 -19.95 -0.62 12.13
N THR A 92 -20.05 0.35 11.22
CA THR A 92 -19.54 0.21 9.86
C THR A 92 -18.03 -0.01 9.85
N LYS A 93 -17.27 0.78 10.63
CA LYS A 93 -15.81 0.58 10.77
C LYS A 93 -15.47 -0.83 11.28
N HIS A 94 -16.16 -1.28 12.33
CA HIS A 94 -15.95 -2.61 12.90
C HIS A 94 -16.26 -3.72 11.88
N ASN A 95 -17.36 -3.62 11.14
CA ASN A 95 -17.73 -4.58 10.10
C ASN A 95 -16.67 -4.64 8.98
N VAL A 96 -16.19 -3.48 8.50
CA VAL A 96 -15.13 -3.42 7.48
C VAL A 96 -13.84 -4.09 7.97
N THR A 97 -13.41 -3.84 9.21
CA THR A 97 -12.23 -4.49 9.79
C THR A 97 -12.43 -5.99 9.96
N ALA A 98 -13.62 -6.44 10.38
CA ALA A 98 -13.94 -7.85 10.51
C ALA A 98 -13.89 -8.56 9.14
N ASN A 99 -14.50 -7.98 8.10
CA ASN A 99 -14.46 -8.52 6.74
C ASN A 99 -13.03 -8.61 6.20
N ALA A 100 -12.24 -7.55 6.37
CA ALA A 100 -10.83 -7.55 5.97
C ALA A 100 -10.03 -8.65 6.69
N THR A 101 -10.32 -8.89 7.97
CA THR A 101 -9.67 -9.95 8.75
C THR A 101 -10.02 -11.33 8.20
N VAL A 102 -11.30 -11.57 7.90
CA VAL A 102 -11.77 -12.85 7.32
C VAL A 102 -11.11 -13.11 5.97
N ASP A 103 -11.07 -12.10 5.09
CA ASP A 103 -10.46 -12.23 3.76
C ASP A 103 -8.96 -12.54 3.85
N VAL A 104 -8.23 -11.84 4.72
CA VAL A 104 -6.79 -12.07 4.95
C VAL A 104 -6.54 -13.48 5.49
N GLN A 105 -7.29 -13.90 6.51
CA GLN A 105 -7.13 -15.23 7.10
C GLN A 105 -7.44 -16.33 6.08
N ARG A 106 -8.50 -16.15 5.28
CA ARG A 106 -8.88 -17.09 4.23
C ARG A 106 -7.77 -17.24 3.20
N TYR A 107 -7.23 -16.15 2.67
CA TYR A 107 -6.09 -16.17 1.74
C TYR A 107 -4.85 -16.87 2.34
N LEU A 108 -4.54 -16.61 3.61
CA LEU A 108 -3.39 -17.23 4.28
C LEU A 108 -3.57 -18.73 4.52
N SER A 109 -4.82 -19.20 4.66
CA SER A 109 -5.14 -20.63 4.81
C SER A 109 -5.10 -21.41 3.50
N GLU A 110 -5.19 -20.74 2.34
CA GLU A 110 -5.09 -21.39 1.04
C GLU A 110 -3.69 -21.97 0.83
N PRO A 111 -3.54 -23.06 0.04
CA PRO A 111 -2.23 -23.60 -0.28
C PRO A 111 -1.37 -22.59 -1.03
N ASN A 112 -0.06 -22.65 -0.81
CA ASN A 112 0.91 -21.86 -1.58
C ASN A 112 0.97 -22.39 -3.02
N ILE A 113 1.14 -21.49 -3.98
CA ILE A 113 1.38 -21.89 -5.38
C ILE A 113 2.83 -22.33 -5.58
N GLY A 114 3.12 -22.99 -6.71
CA GLY A 114 4.45 -23.45 -7.03
C GLY A 114 5.44 -22.28 -7.15
N ARG A 115 6.71 -22.53 -6.80
CA ARG A 115 7.77 -21.49 -6.83
C ARG A 115 7.93 -20.83 -8.21
N THR A 116 7.71 -21.61 -9.26
CA THR A 116 7.84 -21.20 -10.67
C THR A 116 6.59 -20.52 -11.23
N ASP A 117 5.47 -20.56 -10.50
CA ASP A 117 4.23 -19.96 -10.94
C ASP A 117 4.28 -18.43 -10.80
N ASP A 118 3.53 -17.74 -11.65
CA ASP A 118 3.43 -16.28 -11.64
C ASP A 118 2.44 -15.81 -10.56
N PRO A 119 2.90 -15.05 -9.54
CA PRO A 119 2.02 -14.53 -8.51
C PRO A 119 0.98 -13.53 -9.05
N LEU A 120 1.27 -12.77 -10.12
CA LEU A 120 0.31 -11.83 -10.70
C LEU A 120 -0.84 -12.57 -11.39
N LEU A 121 -0.54 -13.68 -12.06
CA LEU A 121 -1.56 -14.53 -12.68
C LEU A 121 -2.47 -15.19 -11.64
N TYR A 122 -1.93 -15.57 -10.48
CA TYR A 122 -2.74 -16.02 -9.34
C TYR A 122 -3.72 -14.94 -8.89
N TRP A 123 -3.23 -13.72 -8.69
CA TRP A 123 -4.05 -12.60 -8.25
C TRP A 123 -5.14 -12.24 -9.27
N GLU A 124 -4.86 -12.30 -10.57
CA GLU A 124 -5.88 -12.05 -11.61
C GLU A 124 -7.05 -13.06 -11.52
N ARG A 125 -6.75 -14.34 -11.26
CA ARG A 125 -7.79 -15.38 -11.07
C ARG A 125 -8.60 -15.18 -9.80
N GLN A 126 -7.96 -14.64 -8.76
CA GLN A 126 -8.56 -14.46 -7.43
C GLN A 126 -9.22 -13.09 -7.25
N LYS A 127 -9.18 -12.21 -8.25
CA LYS A 127 -9.72 -10.84 -8.21
C LYS A 127 -11.18 -10.74 -7.80
N CYS A 128 -12.02 -11.68 -8.22
CA CYS A 128 -13.44 -11.70 -7.86
C CYS A 128 -13.68 -12.17 -6.41
N ILE A 129 -12.76 -12.95 -5.86
CA ILE A 129 -12.87 -13.54 -4.52
C ILE A 129 -12.27 -12.58 -3.50
N TYR A 130 -11.10 -11.99 -3.80
CA TYR A 130 -10.38 -11.06 -2.92
C TYR A 130 -10.09 -9.73 -3.61
N PRO A 131 -11.11 -8.90 -3.93
CA PRO A 131 -10.94 -7.67 -4.71
C PRO A 131 -10.04 -6.65 -4.03
N ASN A 132 -10.06 -6.57 -2.70
CA ASN A 132 -9.23 -5.63 -1.94
C ASN A 132 -7.79 -6.11 -1.84
N LEU A 133 -7.57 -7.40 -1.57
CA LEU A 133 -6.22 -7.98 -1.56
C LEU A 133 -5.59 -7.94 -2.95
N TYR A 134 -6.36 -8.16 -4.02
CA TYR A 134 -5.89 -8.00 -5.40
C TYR A 134 -5.31 -6.61 -5.64
N LYS A 135 -6.04 -5.54 -5.27
CA LYS A 135 -5.54 -4.16 -5.41
C LYS A 135 -4.22 -3.97 -4.67
N LEU A 136 -4.14 -4.47 -3.43
CA LEU A 136 -2.91 -4.38 -2.64
C LEU A 136 -1.78 -5.19 -3.27
N ALA A 137 -2.05 -6.41 -3.75
CA ALA A 137 -1.07 -7.26 -4.39
C ALA A 137 -0.47 -6.61 -5.63
N ILE A 138 -1.28 -5.99 -6.49
CA ILE A 138 -0.77 -5.24 -7.64
C ILE A 138 0.13 -4.09 -7.20
N VAL A 139 -0.24 -3.34 -6.15
CA VAL A 139 0.60 -2.23 -5.64
C VAL A 139 1.92 -2.76 -5.07
N TYR A 140 1.88 -3.74 -4.16
CA TYR A 140 3.06 -4.18 -3.42
C TYR A 140 3.97 -5.12 -4.23
N LEU A 141 3.43 -5.95 -5.12
CA LEU A 141 4.23 -6.86 -5.96
C LEU A 141 4.84 -6.15 -7.17
N CYS A 142 4.16 -5.13 -7.72
CA CYS A 142 4.67 -4.37 -8.86
C CYS A 142 5.50 -3.14 -8.44
N THR A 143 5.63 -2.85 -7.14
CA THR A 143 6.56 -1.82 -6.68
C THR A 143 7.98 -2.40 -6.74
N PRO A 144 8.87 -1.88 -7.60
CA PRO A 144 10.26 -2.34 -7.60
C PRO A 144 10.83 -2.11 -6.21
N ALA A 145 11.42 -3.15 -5.61
CA ALA A 145 12.09 -3.09 -4.30
C ALA A 145 13.30 -2.13 -4.26
N SER A 146 13.51 -1.38 -5.35
CA SER A 146 14.66 -0.55 -5.60
C SER A 146 14.22 0.88 -5.87
N SER A 147 14.20 1.72 -4.83
CA SER A 147 14.69 3.08 -5.01
C SER A 147 16.21 2.99 -5.10
N VAL A 148 16.77 2.36 -6.16
CA VAL A 148 18.20 2.54 -6.43
C VAL A 148 18.33 4.04 -6.67
N PRO A 149 19.09 4.79 -5.85
CA PRO A 149 19.40 6.14 -6.22
C PRO A 149 20.16 6.04 -7.55
N CYS A 150 19.71 6.74 -8.59
CA CYS A 150 20.47 6.87 -9.85
C CYS A 150 21.90 7.43 -9.65
N GLU A 151 22.36 7.65 -8.43
CA GLU A 151 23.66 8.20 -8.06
C GLU A 151 24.84 7.27 -8.41
N SER A 152 24.65 5.94 -8.48
CA SER A 152 25.72 5.03 -8.89
C SER A 152 26.15 5.23 -10.36
N VAL A 153 25.22 5.62 -11.24
CA VAL A 153 25.52 5.94 -12.64
C VAL A 153 26.18 7.32 -12.76
N LEU A 154 25.93 8.23 -11.80
CA LEU A 154 26.59 9.53 -11.73
C LEU A 154 28.02 9.45 -11.17
N GLN A 155 28.30 8.52 -10.23
CA GLN A 155 29.64 8.33 -9.69
C GLN A 155 30.62 7.81 -10.75
N SER A 156 30.21 6.87 -11.61
CA SER A 156 31.02 6.43 -12.76
C SER A 156 31.26 7.53 -13.80
N ARG A 157 30.36 8.52 -13.92
CA ARG A 157 30.61 9.69 -14.78
C ARG A 157 31.55 10.72 -14.12
N ARG A 158 31.57 10.84 -12.79
CA ARG A 158 32.45 11.76 -12.06
C ARG A 158 33.91 11.29 -12.03
N SER A 159 34.15 9.98 -11.94
CA SER A 159 35.51 9.42 -12.02
C SER A 159 36.18 9.69 -13.37
N ASN A 160 35.41 9.62 -14.46
CA ASN A 160 35.94 9.84 -15.81
C ASN A 160 36.29 11.32 -16.09
N PHE A 161 35.70 12.27 -15.37
CA PHE A 161 35.99 13.71 -15.52
C PHE A 161 37.27 14.14 -14.77
N GLN A 162 37.67 13.44 -13.70
CA GLN A 162 38.90 13.76 -12.96
C GLN A 162 40.16 13.16 -13.59
N GLU A 163 40.03 12.04 -14.31
CA GLU A 163 41.16 11.40 -14.99
C GLU A 163 41.62 12.19 -16.23
N GLU A 164 40.68 12.71 -17.03
CA GLU A 164 41.00 13.52 -18.23
C GLU A 164 41.70 14.85 -17.86
N SER A 165 41.33 15.47 -16.74
CA SER A 165 41.94 16.73 -16.27
C SER A 165 43.37 16.53 -15.73
N SER A 166 43.68 15.32 -15.24
CA SER A 166 45.02 14.96 -14.75
C SER A 166 45.98 14.67 -15.90
N GLN A 167 45.48 14.11 -17.01
CA GLN A 167 46.29 13.78 -18.19
C GLN A 167 46.59 15.01 -19.07
N SER A 168 45.67 15.99 -19.13
CA SER A 168 45.89 17.25 -19.86
C SER A 168 46.95 18.17 -19.22
N LYS A 169 47.17 18.07 -17.89
CA LYS A 169 48.21 18.86 -17.19
C LYS A 169 49.63 18.32 -17.35
N HIS A 170 49.79 17.00 -17.56
CA HIS A 170 51.11 16.40 -17.81
C HIS A 170 51.62 16.59 -19.25
N SER A 171 50.74 16.90 -20.21
CA SER A 171 51.15 17.14 -21.61
C SER A 171 51.56 18.58 -21.91
N ARG A 172 51.35 19.53 -20.98
CA ARG A 172 51.65 20.97 -21.19
C ARG A 172 52.98 21.45 -20.62
N THR A 173 53.79 20.59 -20.00
CA THR A 173 55.07 20.96 -19.37
C THR A 173 56.32 20.52 -20.15
N ASN A 174 56.22 20.19 -21.44
CA ASN A 174 57.37 19.77 -22.26
C ASN A 174 57.57 20.56 -23.57
N ILE A 175 57.26 21.87 -23.58
CA ILE A 175 57.68 22.74 -24.70
C ILE A 175 58.10 24.12 -24.18
N VAL A 176 59.16 24.21 -23.39
CA VAL A 176 60.10 25.36 -23.38
C VAL A 176 61.44 24.82 -22.88
N LEU A 177 62.30 24.34 -23.77
CA LEU A 177 63.76 24.35 -23.61
C LEU A 177 64.40 24.05 -24.99
N LYS A 178 64.60 25.10 -25.79
CA LYS A 178 65.79 25.33 -26.62
C LYS A 178 65.74 26.74 -27.21
#